data_AF-N0A2M5-F1
#
_entry.id   AF-N0A2M5-F1
#
_cell.length_a   1.000
_cell.length_b   1.000
_cell.length_c   1.000
_cell.angle_alpha   90.00
_cell.angle_beta   90.00
_cell.angle_gamma   90.00
#
_symmetry.space_group_name_H-M   'P 1'
#
loop_
_entity.id
_entity.type
_entity.pdbx_description
1 polymer ?
#
loop_
_entity_poly.entity_id
_entity_poly.type
_entity_poly.pdbx_seq_one_letter_code
_entity_poly.pdbx_strand_id
1 'polypeptide(L)'
;DQILDLSVIKHLFTGPVLSKHQDVFDQPTLNSFMGLGQAAWKEARAFLQNLLSASQARLRDDTELRKRAFVSQVSATMHLPATIGDYTDFYSSRQHATNVGIMFRGEDNALMPNWLHLPVGYHGRASSIVVSGTPIRRPMGQMRPDDSKPPVYGACKLLDIELEMAFFVGPGNKFGEPIPISKAPEHIFGMVLMNDWSARDIQKWEYVPLGPFLGKSFGTTISPWVVPMDALMPFVVPNPDQDPRPLPYLRHDQPYTFDINLSVALKGEGMSQAATICRSNFKHMYWTMLQQLTHHSVNGCNQRPGDLLASGTISGPEPESFGSMLELSWRGTKAIELGNGQTRKFLLDGDEVIITGHCQ
;
A
#
# COMPACT_ATOMS: atom_id res chain seq x y z
N ASP A 1 10.20 9.67 -18.23
CA ASP A 1 9.68 11.05 -18.08
C ASP A 1 8.42 11.31 -18.92
N GLN A 2 7.88 10.34 -19.66
CA GLN A 2 6.65 10.49 -20.44
C GLN A 2 5.51 9.62 -19.89
N ILE A 3 4.29 9.94 -20.28
CA ILE A 3 3.06 9.17 -20.09
C ILE A 3 2.49 8.88 -21.47
N LEU A 4 2.11 7.63 -21.73
CA LEU A 4 1.37 7.24 -22.92
C LEU A 4 -0.13 7.28 -22.61
N ASP A 5 -0.86 8.14 -23.31
CA ASP A 5 -2.31 8.26 -23.20
C ASP A 5 -2.99 7.07 -23.91
N LEU A 6 -3.55 6.15 -23.13
CA LEU A 6 -4.19 4.95 -23.66
C LEU A 6 -5.49 5.26 -24.40
N SER A 7 -6.21 6.34 -24.06
CA SER A 7 -7.45 6.72 -24.75
C SER A 7 -7.18 7.09 -26.22
N VAL A 8 -6.02 7.70 -26.49
CA VAL A 8 -5.55 8.12 -27.81
C VAL A 8 -5.23 6.92 -28.71
N ILE A 9 -4.71 5.83 -28.12
CA ILE A 9 -4.27 4.63 -28.82
C ILE A 9 -5.17 3.40 -28.63
N LYS A 10 -6.29 3.52 -27.92
CA LYS A 10 -7.19 2.39 -27.57
C LYS A 10 -7.62 1.54 -28.77
N HIS A 11 -7.79 2.18 -29.93
CA HIS A 11 -8.17 1.55 -31.19
C HIS A 11 -7.13 0.54 -31.72
N LEU A 12 -5.88 0.61 -31.22
CA LEU A 12 -4.81 -0.31 -31.58
C LEU A 12 -4.83 -1.61 -30.77
N PHE A 13 -5.61 -1.69 -29.68
CA PHE A 13 -5.81 -2.93 -28.94
C PHE A 13 -6.81 -3.82 -29.70
N THR A 14 -6.33 -4.50 -30.73
CA THR A 14 -7.13 -5.34 -31.64
C THR A 14 -7.14 -6.82 -31.27
N GLY A 15 -6.55 -7.17 -30.12
CA GLY A 15 -6.50 -8.54 -29.63
C GLY A 15 -7.87 -9.11 -29.25
N PRO A 16 -7.98 -10.44 -29.11
CA PRO A 16 -9.25 -11.11 -28.90
C PRO A 16 -9.96 -10.68 -27.60
N VAL A 17 -9.22 -10.27 -26.56
CA VAL A 17 -9.81 -9.87 -25.29
C VAL A 17 -10.20 -8.40 -25.29
N LEU A 18 -9.34 -7.51 -25.76
CA LEU A 18 -9.54 -6.06 -25.64
C LEU A 18 -10.27 -5.41 -26.81
N SER A 19 -10.34 -6.06 -27.98
CA SER A 19 -11.01 -5.49 -29.16
C SER A 19 -12.48 -5.09 -28.92
N LYS A 20 -13.17 -5.75 -27.98
CA LYS A 20 -14.55 -5.44 -27.58
C LYS A 20 -14.67 -4.62 -26.29
N HIS A 21 -13.55 -4.25 -25.67
CA HIS A 21 -13.49 -3.58 -24.38
C HIS A 21 -12.52 -2.38 -24.40
N GLN A 22 -12.34 -1.74 -25.56
CA GLN A 22 -11.42 -0.60 -25.71
C GLN A 22 -11.88 0.64 -24.92
N ASP A 23 -13.17 0.72 -24.61
CA ASP A 23 -13.83 1.78 -23.84
C ASP A 23 -13.33 1.87 -22.39
N VAL A 24 -12.71 0.81 -21.86
CA VAL A 24 -12.09 0.86 -20.51
C VAL A 24 -10.94 1.86 -20.44
N PHE A 25 -10.30 2.18 -21.58
CA PHE A 25 -9.22 3.16 -21.66
C PHE A 25 -9.70 4.60 -21.82
N ASP A 26 -11.02 4.83 -21.94
CA ASP A 26 -11.64 6.16 -21.90
C ASP A 26 -12.12 6.56 -20.50
N GLN A 27 -12.10 5.61 -19.57
CA GLN A 27 -12.64 5.84 -18.23
C GLN A 27 -11.72 6.77 -17.41
N PRO A 28 -12.30 7.60 -16.53
CA PRO A 28 -11.51 8.46 -15.64
C PRO A 28 -10.77 7.68 -14.53
N THR A 29 -11.07 6.39 -14.37
CA THR A 29 -10.47 5.51 -13.36
C THR A 29 -10.19 4.12 -13.93
N LEU A 30 -9.26 3.38 -13.32
CA LEU A 30 -8.85 2.06 -13.77
C LEU A 30 -9.83 0.93 -13.41
N ASN A 31 -10.92 1.18 -12.67
CA ASN A 31 -11.82 0.15 -12.16
C ASN A 31 -12.31 -0.82 -13.25
N SER A 32 -12.77 -0.30 -14.39
CA SER A 32 -13.26 -1.15 -15.49
C SER A 32 -12.16 -2.02 -16.09
N PHE A 33 -10.94 -1.49 -16.25
CA PHE A 33 -9.79 -2.24 -16.74
C PHE A 33 -9.31 -3.29 -15.72
N MET A 34 -9.28 -2.94 -14.43
CA MET A 34 -9.04 -3.87 -13.33
C MET A 34 -10.08 -5.01 -13.36
N GLY A 35 -11.35 -4.71 -13.63
CA GLY A 35 -12.42 -5.71 -13.66
C GLY A 35 -12.33 -6.74 -14.80
N LEU A 36 -11.57 -6.46 -15.88
CA LEU A 36 -11.46 -7.38 -17.02
C LEU A 36 -10.63 -8.65 -16.73
N GLY A 37 -9.78 -8.63 -15.71
CA GLY A 37 -8.98 -9.77 -15.29
C GLY A 37 -7.72 -10.05 -16.13
N GLN A 38 -6.96 -11.05 -15.68
CA GLN A 38 -5.59 -11.32 -16.12
C GLN A 38 -5.39 -11.48 -17.64
N ALA A 39 -6.38 -12.01 -18.36
CA ALA A 39 -6.27 -12.17 -19.81
C ALA A 39 -6.18 -10.80 -20.52
N ALA A 40 -6.99 -9.84 -20.09
CA ALA A 40 -6.98 -8.48 -20.62
C ALA A 40 -5.70 -7.73 -20.22
N TRP A 41 -5.25 -7.89 -18.97
CA TRP A 41 -4.04 -7.23 -18.49
C TRP A 41 -2.79 -7.71 -19.23
N LYS A 42 -2.67 -9.03 -19.43
CA LYS A 42 -1.56 -9.63 -20.19
C LYS A 42 -1.59 -9.23 -21.66
N GLU A 43 -2.77 -9.22 -22.28
CA GLU A 43 -2.92 -8.74 -23.66
C GLU A 43 -2.51 -7.27 -23.78
N ALA A 44 -2.97 -6.41 -22.87
CA ALA A 44 -2.62 -5.00 -22.85
C ALA A 44 -1.11 -4.79 -22.67
N ARG A 45 -0.50 -5.48 -21.70
CA ARG A 45 0.94 -5.39 -21.41
C ARG A 45 1.78 -5.85 -22.60
N ALA A 46 1.46 -6.99 -23.19
CA ALA A 46 2.18 -7.51 -24.36
C ALA A 46 2.05 -6.55 -25.56
N PHE A 47 0.86 -6.02 -25.80
CA PHE A 47 0.63 -5.03 -26.84
C PHE A 47 1.48 -3.77 -26.61
N LEU A 48 1.47 -3.21 -25.39
CA LEU A 48 2.22 -2.01 -25.05
C LEU A 48 3.74 -2.22 -25.15
N GLN A 49 4.25 -3.37 -24.70
CA GLN A 49 5.67 -3.74 -24.84
C GLN A 49 6.09 -3.77 -26.31
N ASN A 50 5.26 -4.36 -27.18
CA ASN A 50 5.50 -4.35 -28.61
C ASN A 50 5.44 -2.91 -29.16
N LEU A 51 4.37 -2.16 -28.87
CA LEU A 51 4.15 -0.81 -29.40
C LEU A 51 5.26 0.17 -29.01
N LEU A 52 5.81 0.04 -27.79
CA LEU A 52 6.88 0.87 -27.24
C LEU A 52 8.29 0.34 -27.55
N SER A 53 8.42 -0.82 -28.19
CA SER A 53 9.72 -1.36 -28.57
C SER A 53 10.44 -0.45 -29.55
N ALA A 54 11.75 -0.26 -29.37
CA ALA A 54 12.60 0.47 -30.30
C ALA A 54 12.54 -0.10 -31.74
N SER A 55 12.22 -1.38 -31.90
CA SER A 55 12.10 -2.06 -33.20
C SER A 55 10.70 -1.98 -33.82
N GLN A 56 9.70 -1.42 -33.15
CA GLN A 56 8.31 -1.40 -33.63
C GLN A 56 7.96 -0.05 -34.27
N ALA A 57 7.69 -0.06 -35.58
CA ALA A 57 7.39 1.14 -36.35
C ALA A 57 6.00 1.75 -36.03
N ARG A 58 5.02 0.94 -35.64
CA ARG A 58 3.58 1.33 -35.62
C ARG A 58 3.28 2.64 -34.89
N LEU A 59 3.90 2.89 -33.74
CA LEU A 59 3.79 4.16 -33.01
C LEU A 59 5.06 5.02 -33.14
N ARG A 60 6.24 4.39 -33.20
CA ARG A 60 7.53 5.10 -33.27
C ARG A 60 7.61 6.06 -34.45
N ASP A 61 7.11 5.63 -35.62
CA ASP A 61 7.22 6.33 -36.90
C ASP A 61 5.94 7.08 -37.29
N ASP A 62 4.83 6.87 -36.56
CA ASP A 62 3.58 7.62 -36.72
C ASP A 62 3.68 8.94 -35.94
N THR A 63 4.35 9.93 -36.53
CA THR A 63 4.67 11.22 -35.88
C THR A 63 3.45 11.93 -35.31
N GLU A 64 2.34 11.96 -36.06
CA GLU A 64 1.10 12.64 -35.63
C GLU A 64 0.44 11.91 -34.47
N LEU A 65 0.31 10.58 -34.53
CA LEU A 65 -0.21 9.80 -33.41
C LEU A 65 0.69 9.93 -32.17
N ARG A 66 2.00 9.80 -32.36
CA ARG A 66 2.99 9.86 -31.27
C ARG A 66 2.95 11.21 -30.56
N LYS A 67 2.86 12.30 -31.32
CA LYS A 67 2.82 13.67 -30.77
C LYS A 67 1.62 13.88 -29.84
N ARG A 68 0.44 13.34 -30.18
CA ARG A 68 -0.77 13.46 -29.34
C ARG A 68 -0.89 12.38 -28.27
N ALA A 69 -0.16 11.26 -28.39
CA ALA A 69 -0.24 10.14 -27.44
C ALA A 69 0.72 10.27 -26.27
N PHE A 70 1.78 11.08 -26.37
CA PHE A 70 2.74 11.27 -25.27
C PHE A 70 2.59 12.61 -24.58
N VAL A 71 2.59 12.57 -23.25
CA VAL A 71 2.59 13.75 -22.38
C VAL A 71 3.77 13.66 -21.42
N SER A 72 4.47 14.77 -21.21
CA SER A 72 5.54 14.82 -20.21
C SER A 72 4.98 14.65 -18.80
N GLN A 73 5.63 13.81 -17.99
CA GLN A 73 5.25 13.58 -16.58
C GLN A 73 5.26 14.88 -15.76
N VAL A 74 6.18 15.81 -16.05
CA VAL A 74 6.26 17.10 -15.34
C VAL A 74 5.10 18.05 -15.68
N SER A 75 4.38 17.78 -16.76
CA SER A 75 3.22 18.56 -17.19
C SER A 75 1.90 17.90 -16.77
N ALA A 76 1.94 16.68 -16.24
CA ALA A 76 0.78 15.93 -15.83
C ALA A 76 0.45 16.18 -14.35
N THR A 77 -0.83 16.22 -14.02
CA THR A 77 -1.31 16.10 -12.65
C THR A 77 -1.81 14.68 -12.46
N MET A 78 -1.25 13.97 -11.48
CA MET A 78 -1.70 12.62 -11.16
C MET A 78 -2.96 12.67 -10.28
N HIS A 79 -3.82 11.67 -10.45
CA HIS A 79 -5.04 11.47 -9.66
C HIS A 79 -5.00 10.12 -8.95
N LEU A 80 -5.99 9.84 -8.10
CA LEU A 80 -6.21 8.49 -7.60
C LEU A 80 -6.45 7.53 -8.78
N PRO A 81 -5.78 6.36 -8.81
CA PRO A 81 -5.85 5.46 -9.97
C PRO A 81 -7.20 4.74 -10.10
N ALA A 82 -7.94 4.58 -9.00
CA ALA A 82 -9.24 3.93 -8.98
C ALA A 82 -10.18 4.61 -7.98
N THR A 83 -11.48 4.47 -8.20
CA THR A 83 -12.48 4.69 -7.17
C THR A 83 -12.43 3.49 -6.21
N ILE A 84 -11.95 3.71 -5.00
CA ILE A 84 -11.80 2.66 -4.00
C ILE A 84 -13.16 2.45 -3.32
N GLY A 85 -13.74 1.26 -3.51
CA GLY A 85 -14.99 0.87 -2.88
C GLY A 85 -14.79 0.64 -1.39
N ASP A 86 -13.98 -0.36 -1.06
CA ASP A 86 -13.53 -0.67 0.29
C ASP A 86 -12.01 -0.63 0.40
N TYR A 87 -11.54 -0.18 1.56
CA TYR A 87 -10.13 -0.22 1.96
C TYR A 87 -10.01 -1.13 3.19
N THR A 88 -9.09 -2.08 3.15
CA THR A 88 -8.74 -2.93 4.28
C THR A 88 -7.26 -2.84 4.55
N ASP A 89 -6.91 -2.68 5.81
CA ASP A 89 -5.54 -2.64 6.27
C ASP A 89 -5.23 -3.91 7.07
N PHE A 90 -4.19 -4.62 6.65
CA PHE A 90 -3.74 -5.83 7.33
C PHE A 90 -2.69 -5.50 8.39
N TYR A 91 -2.23 -6.53 9.09
CA TYR A 91 -1.23 -6.38 10.15
C TYR A 91 -0.13 -7.44 9.99
N SER A 92 0.42 -7.57 8.79
CA SER A 92 1.09 -8.81 8.35
C SER A 92 2.62 -8.83 8.55
N SER A 93 3.21 -7.76 9.07
CA SER A 93 4.63 -7.67 9.40
C SER A 93 4.88 -8.20 10.81
N ARG A 94 5.61 -9.32 10.93
CA ARG A 94 5.87 -9.96 12.24
C ARG A 94 6.67 -9.06 13.15
N GLN A 95 7.70 -8.39 12.63
CA GLN A 95 8.52 -7.51 13.44
C GLN A 95 7.73 -6.31 13.93
N HIS A 96 6.90 -5.70 13.07
CA HIS A 96 6.06 -4.58 13.46
C HIS A 96 5.08 -4.98 14.58
N ALA A 97 4.37 -6.10 14.41
CA ALA A 97 3.45 -6.63 15.41
C ALA A 97 4.15 -6.94 16.75
N THR A 98 5.36 -7.47 16.67
CA THR A 98 6.19 -7.76 17.85
C THR A 98 6.64 -6.47 18.55
N ASN A 99 7.15 -5.49 17.80
CA ASN A 99 7.61 -4.20 18.34
C ASN A 99 6.48 -3.47 19.08
N VAL A 100 5.31 -3.34 18.44
CA VAL A 100 4.12 -2.75 19.06
C VAL A 100 3.71 -3.57 20.29
N GLY A 101 3.69 -4.89 20.17
CA GLY A 101 3.44 -5.81 21.27
C GLY A 101 4.31 -5.55 22.50
N ILE A 102 5.62 -5.47 22.31
CA ILE A 102 6.60 -5.18 23.37
C ILE A 102 6.29 -3.85 24.06
N MET A 103 6.04 -2.78 23.28
CA MET A 103 5.79 -1.44 23.84
C MET A 103 4.50 -1.32 24.66
N PHE A 104 3.50 -2.18 24.39
CA PHE A 104 2.19 -2.11 25.02
C PHE A 104 1.92 -3.23 26.03
N ARG A 105 2.52 -4.41 25.86
CA ARG A 105 2.24 -5.63 26.65
C ARG A 105 3.49 -6.29 27.25
N GLY A 106 4.68 -5.81 26.89
CA GLY A 106 5.95 -6.42 27.28
C GLY A 106 6.39 -7.56 26.35
N GLU A 107 7.64 -8.00 26.51
CA GLU A 107 8.29 -8.97 25.61
C GLU A 107 7.59 -10.34 25.61
N ASP A 108 7.19 -10.83 26.79
CA ASP A 108 6.56 -12.15 26.94
C ASP A 108 5.20 -12.27 26.24
N ASN A 109 4.53 -11.15 25.96
CA ASN A 109 3.16 -11.09 25.41
C ASN A 109 3.08 -10.24 24.12
N ALA A 110 4.19 -10.20 23.38
CA ALA A 110 4.32 -9.34 22.21
C ALA A 110 3.29 -9.66 21.11
N LEU A 111 3.18 -10.92 20.67
CA LEU A 111 2.17 -11.31 19.69
C LEU A 111 0.88 -11.78 20.36
N MET A 112 -0.26 -11.30 19.87
CA MET A 112 -1.55 -11.83 20.30
C MET A 112 -1.73 -13.28 19.78
N PRO A 113 -2.45 -14.15 20.50
CA PRO A 113 -2.54 -15.58 20.16
C PRO A 113 -3.03 -15.87 18.74
N ASN A 114 -3.82 -15.00 18.12
CA ASN A 114 -4.37 -15.18 16.78
C ASN A 114 -3.41 -14.78 15.64
N TRP A 115 -2.37 -13.98 15.93
CA TRP A 115 -1.58 -13.30 14.89
C TRP A 115 -0.85 -14.27 13.95
N LEU A 116 -0.37 -15.39 14.48
CA LEU A 116 0.29 -16.44 13.69
C LEU A 116 -0.69 -17.42 13.02
N HIS A 117 -2.00 -17.29 13.25
CA HIS A 117 -3.00 -18.22 12.72
C HIS A 117 -3.85 -17.63 11.58
N LEU A 118 -4.00 -16.31 11.54
CA LEU A 118 -4.71 -15.61 10.48
C LEU A 118 -4.06 -14.23 10.20
N PRO A 119 -4.14 -13.73 8.96
CA PRO A 119 -3.70 -12.37 8.64
C PRO A 119 -4.71 -11.38 9.22
N VAL A 120 -4.45 -10.91 10.45
CA VAL A 120 -5.28 -9.93 11.14
C VAL A 120 -5.39 -8.67 10.28
N GLY A 121 -6.58 -8.10 10.19
CA GLY A 121 -6.82 -6.83 9.49
C GLY A 121 -8.11 -6.17 9.95
N TYR A 122 -8.34 -4.94 9.51
CA TYR A 122 -9.51 -4.14 9.83
C TYR A 122 -9.96 -3.31 8.63
N HIS A 123 -11.22 -2.90 8.63
CA HIS A 123 -11.73 -2.00 7.60
C HIS A 123 -11.18 -0.58 7.83
N GLY A 124 -10.43 -0.09 6.85
CA GLY A 124 -9.94 1.28 6.82
C GLY A 124 -11.00 2.24 6.26
N ARG A 125 -10.62 3.51 6.09
CA ARG A 125 -11.52 4.54 5.56
C ARG A 125 -11.20 4.91 4.12
N ALA A 126 -12.00 4.43 3.18
CA ALA A 126 -11.80 4.70 1.75
C ALA A 126 -11.86 6.20 1.38
N SER A 127 -12.76 6.98 2.00
CA SER A 127 -12.97 8.41 1.65
C SER A 127 -11.77 9.32 1.92
N SER A 128 -10.87 8.92 2.81
CA SER A 128 -9.68 9.69 3.21
C SER A 128 -8.40 9.20 2.54
N ILE A 129 -8.52 8.28 1.57
CA ILE A 129 -7.40 7.91 0.72
C ILE A 129 -7.18 9.03 -0.29
N VAL A 130 -5.95 9.52 -0.34
CA VAL A 130 -5.55 10.64 -1.20
C VAL A 130 -4.30 10.29 -2.00
N VAL A 131 -4.15 10.92 -3.15
CA VAL A 131 -2.97 10.73 -4.01
C VAL A 131 -1.75 11.45 -3.42
N SER A 132 -0.56 10.90 -3.66
CA SER A 132 0.73 11.53 -3.34
C SER A 132 0.76 13.02 -3.69
N GLY A 133 1.35 13.82 -2.79
CA GLY A 133 1.40 15.28 -2.87
C GLY A 133 0.24 16.01 -2.18
N THR A 134 -0.82 15.30 -1.77
CA THR A 134 -1.92 15.91 -1.00
C THR A 134 -1.46 16.27 0.43
N PRO A 135 -1.58 17.54 0.87
CA PRO A 135 -1.22 17.93 2.23
C PRO A 135 -2.11 17.24 3.28
N ILE A 136 -1.48 16.73 4.34
CA ILE A 136 -2.19 16.10 5.46
C ILE A 136 -2.19 17.04 6.67
N ARG A 137 -3.38 17.41 7.13
CA ARG A 137 -3.53 18.27 8.30
C ARG A 137 -3.46 17.42 9.57
N ARG A 138 -2.65 17.85 10.54
CA ARG A 138 -2.63 17.26 11.88
C ARG A 138 -4.04 17.19 12.46
N PRO A 139 -4.52 16.00 12.88
CA PRO A 139 -5.89 15.86 13.33
C PRO A 139 -6.08 16.47 14.73
N MET A 140 -7.28 16.97 14.96
CA MET A 140 -7.82 17.26 16.28
C MET A 140 -8.59 16.03 16.76
N GLY A 141 -8.57 15.73 18.05
CA GLY A 141 -9.31 14.60 18.59
C GLY A 141 -9.36 14.58 20.11
N GLN A 142 -9.90 13.49 20.65
CA GLN A 142 -9.84 13.19 22.08
C GLN A 142 -8.60 12.34 22.37
N MET A 143 -7.87 12.69 23.42
CA MET A 143 -6.73 11.94 23.91
C MET A 143 -6.78 11.86 25.43
N ARG A 144 -6.17 10.83 26.01
CA ARG A 144 -6.01 10.69 27.47
C ARG A 144 -4.52 10.59 27.82
N PRO A 145 -3.81 11.72 27.92
CA PRO A 145 -2.37 11.73 28.23
C PRO A 145 -2.08 11.39 29.69
N ASP A 146 -3.05 11.64 30.59
CA ASP A 146 -2.96 11.37 32.03
C ASP A 146 -4.07 10.39 32.41
N ASP A 147 -3.68 9.15 32.76
CA ASP A 147 -4.63 8.08 33.11
C ASP A 147 -5.41 8.41 34.40
N SER A 148 -4.96 9.37 35.21
CA SER A 148 -5.66 9.81 36.43
C SER A 148 -6.71 10.91 36.19
N LYS A 149 -6.80 11.46 34.97
CA LYS A 149 -7.69 12.58 34.62
C LYS A 149 -8.67 12.22 33.50
N PRO A 150 -9.77 12.98 33.34
CA PRO A 150 -10.63 12.90 32.16
C PRO A 150 -9.85 13.14 30.84
N PRO A 151 -10.33 12.61 29.70
CA PRO A 151 -9.74 12.90 28.40
C PRO A 151 -9.83 14.39 28.05
N VAL A 152 -8.94 14.84 27.18
CA VAL A 152 -8.86 16.21 26.68
C VAL A 152 -9.09 16.25 25.18
N TYR A 153 -9.63 17.36 24.68
CA TYR A 153 -9.72 17.65 23.24
C TYR A 153 -8.56 18.55 22.81
N GLY A 154 -7.90 18.21 21.71
CA GLY A 154 -6.81 19.03 21.17
C GLY A 154 -6.14 18.44 19.94
N ALA A 155 -5.06 19.09 19.50
CA ALA A 155 -4.25 18.61 18.39
C ALA A 155 -3.43 17.38 18.81
N CYS A 156 -3.40 16.37 17.94
CA CYS A 156 -2.56 15.17 18.06
C CYS A 156 -1.10 15.53 18.36
N LYS A 157 -0.52 14.90 19.38
CA LYS A 157 0.87 15.08 19.82
C LYS A 157 1.81 14.01 19.28
N LEU A 158 1.28 12.86 18.88
CA LEU A 158 2.04 11.70 18.42
C LEU A 158 1.64 11.35 16.97
N LEU A 159 1.89 12.29 16.05
CA LEU A 159 1.60 12.10 14.62
C LEU A 159 2.71 11.29 13.96
N ASP A 160 2.33 10.26 13.21
CA ASP A 160 3.23 9.21 12.75
C ASP A 160 2.93 8.79 11.31
N ILE A 161 3.90 8.10 10.71
CA ILE A 161 3.79 7.42 9.43
C ILE A 161 3.73 5.92 9.62
N GLU A 162 3.21 5.24 8.61
CA GLU A 162 3.28 3.80 8.47
C GLU A 162 3.71 3.46 7.05
N LEU A 163 4.93 2.94 6.90
CA LEU A 163 5.45 2.47 5.62
C LEU A 163 4.68 1.23 5.20
N GLU A 164 3.92 1.34 4.11
CA GLU A 164 3.10 0.25 3.60
C GLU A 164 3.19 0.09 2.08
N MET A 165 2.75 -1.08 1.63
CA MET A 165 2.35 -1.29 0.25
C MET A 165 0.93 -1.81 0.22
N ALA A 166 0.20 -1.51 -0.84
CA ALA A 166 -1.16 -2.00 -1.03
C ALA A 166 -1.36 -2.53 -2.43
N PHE A 167 -2.26 -3.50 -2.57
CA PHE A 167 -2.64 -4.04 -3.86
C PHE A 167 -4.10 -3.73 -4.19
N PHE A 168 -4.35 -3.49 -5.48
CA PHE A 168 -5.69 -3.32 -6.01
C PHE A 168 -6.29 -4.67 -6.41
N VAL A 169 -7.55 -4.87 -6.04
CA VAL A 169 -8.35 -6.00 -6.51
C VAL A 169 -8.74 -5.79 -7.97
N GLY A 170 -8.54 -6.83 -8.77
CA GLY A 170 -8.98 -6.98 -10.16
C GLY A 170 -10.44 -7.41 -10.25
N PRO A 171 -10.79 -8.53 -10.92
CA PRO A 171 -12.13 -9.10 -10.80
C PRO A 171 -12.49 -9.34 -9.34
N GLY A 172 -13.73 -9.02 -8.96
CA GLY A 172 -14.24 -9.34 -7.63
C GLY A 172 -14.61 -10.81 -7.47
N ASN A 173 -15.28 -11.12 -6.36
CA ASN A 173 -16.02 -12.36 -6.14
C ASN A 173 -17.48 -12.05 -5.86
N LYS A 174 -18.37 -13.01 -6.13
CA LYS A 174 -19.79 -12.84 -5.79
C LYS A 174 -19.97 -12.88 -4.28
N PHE A 175 -20.97 -12.16 -3.80
CA PHE A 175 -21.37 -12.23 -2.40
C PHE A 175 -21.74 -13.67 -2.00
N GLY A 176 -21.16 -14.14 -0.91
CA GLY A 176 -21.30 -15.51 -0.43
C GLY A 176 -20.35 -16.53 -1.06
N GLU A 177 -19.53 -16.15 -2.05
CA GLU A 177 -18.60 -17.06 -2.74
C GLU A 177 -17.14 -16.71 -2.40
N PRO A 178 -16.45 -17.49 -1.55
CA PRO A 178 -15.04 -17.25 -1.23
C PRO A 178 -14.12 -17.37 -2.43
N ILE A 179 -12.99 -16.66 -2.41
CA ILE A 179 -11.90 -16.85 -3.38
C ILE A 179 -10.98 -17.96 -2.82
N PRO A 180 -10.89 -19.14 -3.45
CA PRO A 180 -9.93 -20.15 -3.05
C PRO A 180 -8.50 -19.63 -3.23
N ILE A 181 -7.58 -19.99 -2.34
CA ILE A 181 -6.19 -19.48 -2.39
C ILE A 181 -5.48 -19.75 -3.71
N SER A 182 -5.80 -20.86 -4.39
CA SER A 182 -5.27 -21.21 -5.70
C SER A 182 -5.70 -20.24 -6.82
N LYS A 183 -6.77 -19.47 -6.61
CA LYS A 183 -7.29 -18.47 -7.55
C LYS A 183 -6.97 -17.04 -7.15
N ALA A 184 -6.54 -16.80 -5.91
CA ALA A 184 -6.19 -15.46 -5.42
C ALA A 184 -5.27 -14.66 -6.37
N PRO A 185 -4.25 -15.25 -7.05
CA PRO A 185 -3.41 -14.49 -7.99
C PRO A 185 -4.20 -13.87 -9.16
N GLU A 186 -5.32 -14.46 -9.57
CA GLU A 186 -6.15 -13.99 -10.69
C GLU A 186 -6.90 -12.69 -10.36
N HIS A 187 -6.97 -12.34 -9.07
CA HIS A 187 -7.72 -11.22 -8.52
C HIS A 187 -6.83 -10.05 -8.08
N ILE A 188 -5.50 -10.15 -8.21
CA ILE A 188 -4.56 -9.10 -7.78
C ILE A 188 -4.02 -8.38 -9.02
N PHE A 189 -4.43 -7.12 -9.20
CA PHE A 189 -4.09 -6.35 -10.40
C PHE A 189 -2.65 -5.81 -10.36
N GLY A 190 -2.29 -5.16 -9.26
CA GLY A 190 -1.01 -4.49 -9.10
C GLY A 190 -0.91 -3.73 -7.79
N MET A 191 0.27 -3.17 -7.52
CA MET A 191 0.63 -2.58 -6.24
C MET A 191 0.93 -1.08 -6.32
N VAL A 192 0.76 -0.42 -5.18
CA VAL A 192 1.15 0.96 -4.91
C VAL A 192 1.89 1.04 -3.57
N LEU A 193 2.68 2.10 -3.39
CA LEU A 193 3.20 2.50 -2.09
C LEU A 193 2.08 3.19 -1.30
N MET A 194 2.14 3.09 0.02
CA MET A 194 1.13 3.64 0.92
C MET A 194 1.75 4.20 2.19
N ASN A 195 1.20 5.31 2.67
CA ASN A 195 1.45 5.85 4.00
C ASN A 195 0.13 5.93 4.77
N ASP A 196 -0.05 5.08 5.77
CA ASP A 196 -1.22 5.10 6.64
C ASP A 196 -0.99 6.02 7.85
N TRP A 197 -1.20 7.32 7.63
CA TRP A 197 -0.93 8.35 8.63
C TRP A 197 -1.69 8.07 9.92
N SER A 198 -0.97 8.19 11.03
CA SER A 198 -1.46 7.70 12.31
C SER A 198 -1.33 8.73 13.41
N ALA A 199 -2.40 8.96 14.17
CA ALA A 199 -2.41 9.77 15.38
C ALA A 199 -2.42 8.86 16.61
N ARG A 200 -1.23 8.51 17.11
CA ARG A 200 -1.04 7.41 18.09
C ARG A 200 -1.71 7.65 19.43
N ASP A 201 -1.79 8.91 19.87
CA ASP A 201 -2.43 9.31 21.12
C ASP A 201 -3.96 9.24 21.05
N ILE A 202 -4.54 9.64 19.92
CA ILE A 202 -5.97 9.45 19.63
C ILE A 202 -6.26 7.94 19.54
N GLN A 203 -5.48 7.22 18.71
CA GLN A 203 -5.63 5.78 18.49
C GLN A 203 -5.59 4.98 19.79
N LYS A 204 -4.60 5.24 20.67
CA LYS A 204 -4.45 4.54 21.96
C LYS A 204 -5.72 4.67 22.82
N TRP A 205 -6.37 5.83 22.79
CA TRP A 205 -7.55 6.09 23.61
C TRP A 205 -8.82 5.43 23.06
N GLU A 206 -8.97 5.35 21.74
CA GLU A 206 -10.22 4.89 21.11
C GLU A 206 -10.27 3.38 20.79
N TYR A 207 -9.12 2.73 20.55
CA TYR A 207 -9.12 1.47 19.79
C TYR A 207 -9.65 0.24 20.54
N VAL A 208 -9.77 0.31 21.86
CA VAL A 208 -10.31 -0.81 22.64
C VAL A 208 -11.81 -0.59 22.85
N PRO A 209 -12.69 -1.55 22.46
CA PRO A 209 -12.40 -2.87 21.89
C PRO A 209 -12.54 -2.95 20.35
N LEU A 210 -12.87 -1.85 19.66
CA LEU A 210 -13.40 -1.90 18.29
C LEU A 210 -12.34 -1.74 17.17
N GLY A 211 -11.08 -1.56 17.54
CA GLY A 211 -9.98 -1.33 16.60
C GLY A 211 -9.73 0.15 16.26
N PRO A 212 -8.69 0.44 15.46
CA PRO A 212 -8.34 1.80 15.06
C PRO A 212 -9.47 2.48 14.28
N PHE A 213 -9.69 3.78 14.54
CA PHE A 213 -10.73 4.55 13.85
C PHE A 213 -10.27 5.96 13.50
N LEU A 214 -10.51 6.98 14.34
CA LEU A 214 -10.14 8.38 14.06
C LEU A 214 -8.62 8.59 14.10
N GLY A 215 -7.90 7.70 14.79
CA GLY A 215 -6.45 7.63 14.77
C GLY A 215 -5.86 7.33 13.40
N LYS A 216 -6.68 6.91 12.42
CA LYS A 216 -6.28 6.54 11.05
C LYS A 216 -7.04 7.33 9.97
N SER A 217 -8.35 7.49 10.14
CA SER A 217 -9.26 7.95 9.08
C SER A 217 -9.11 9.43 8.66
N PHE A 218 -8.12 10.16 9.17
CA PHE A 218 -7.89 11.56 8.83
C PHE A 218 -7.09 11.73 7.55
N GLY A 219 -6.36 10.71 7.12
CA GLY A 219 -5.63 10.73 5.85
C GLY A 219 -4.81 9.47 5.65
N THR A 220 -4.87 8.93 4.44
CA THR A 220 -4.05 7.80 4.00
C THR A 220 -3.56 8.12 2.61
N THR A 221 -2.26 8.07 2.34
CA THR A 221 -1.70 8.49 1.03
C THR A 221 -1.25 7.28 0.23
N ILE A 222 -1.55 7.25 -1.08
CA ILE A 222 -1.01 6.25 -2.00
C ILE A 222 -0.24 6.86 -3.16
N SER A 223 0.74 6.12 -3.69
CA SER A 223 1.42 6.48 -4.94
C SER A 223 0.46 6.35 -6.14
N PRO A 224 0.56 7.21 -7.17
CA PRO A 224 -0.41 7.24 -8.27
C PRO A 224 -0.21 6.13 -9.32
N TRP A 225 1.00 5.58 -9.44
CA TRP A 225 1.31 4.57 -10.45
C TRP A 225 1.09 3.16 -9.89
N VAL A 226 0.09 2.46 -10.43
CA VAL A 226 -0.16 1.06 -10.09
C VAL A 226 0.79 0.17 -10.89
N VAL A 227 1.75 -0.46 -10.22
CA VAL A 227 2.70 -1.37 -10.86
C VAL A 227 2.01 -2.75 -11.01
N PRO A 228 1.78 -3.24 -12.25
CA PRO A 228 1.05 -4.49 -12.45
C PRO A 228 1.84 -5.68 -11.90
N MET A 229 1.15 -6.70 -11.39
CA MET A 229 1.82 -7.88 -10.82
C MET A 229 2.77 -8.56 -11.80
N ASP A 230 2.43 -8.61 -13.10
CA ASP A 230 3.31 -9.13 -14.15
C ASP A 230 4.67 -8.41 -14.26
N ALA A 231 4.77 -7.15 -13.82
CA ALA A 231 6.04 -6.42 -13.76
C ALA A 231 6.85 -6.74 -12.49
N LEU A 232 6.19 -7.21 -11.43
CA LEU A 232 6.80 -7.59 -10.16
C LEU A 232 7.21 -9.07 -10.13
N MET A 233 6.61 -9.92 -10.96
CA MET A 233 6.92 -11.35 -11.03
C MET A 233 8.41 -11.70 -11.20
N PRO A 234 9.25 -10.94 -11.93
CA PRO A 234 10.70 -11.21 -11.99
C PRO A 234 11.42 -11.09 -10.63
N PHE A 235 10.81 -10.42 -9.66
CA PHE A 235 11.38 -10.15 -8.33
C PHE A 235 10.69 -10.96 -7.23
N VAL A 236 9.94 -12.00 -7.62
CA VAL A 236 9.32 -12.92 -6.68
C VAL A 236 10.40 -13.79 -6.00
N VAL A 237 10.26 -13.97 -4.70
CA VAL A 237 11.13 -14.80 -3.86
C VAL A 237 10.29 -15.85 -3.11
N PRO A 238 10.90 -16.91 -2.55
CA PRO A 238 10.17 -17.86 -1.72
C PRO A 238 9.39 -17.18 -0.59
N ASN A 239 8.22 -17.73 -0.27
CA ASN A 239 7.43 -17.25 0.86
C ASN A 239 8.18 -17.55 2.19
N PRO A 240 8.07 -16.68 3.22
CA PRO A 240 8.62 -16.99 4.54
C PRO A 240 8.04 -18.27 5.12
N ASP A 241 8.86 -19.02 5.85
CA ASP A 241 8.38 -20.17 6.62
C ASP A 241 7.40 -19.70 7.70
N GLN A 242 6.26 -20.41 7.79
CA GLN A 242 5.21 -20.11 8.75
C GLN A 242 5.12 -21.22 9.79
N ASP A 243 5.37 -20.86 11.05
CA ASP A 243 5.25 -21.72 12.22
C ASP A 243 4.41 -21.02 13.30
N PRO A 244 3.25 -21.56 13.71
CA PRO A 244 2.64 -22.81 13.23
C PRO A 244 2.23 -22.77 11.75
N ARG A 245 2.20 -23.94 11.13
CA ARG A 245 1.69 -24.08 9.76
C ARG A 245 0.22 -23.62 9.71
N PRO A 246 -0.16 -22.69 8.81
CA PRO A 246 -1.53 -22.18 8.73
C PRO A 246 -2.56 -23.28 8.48
N LEU A 247 -3.85 -22.98 8.71
CA LEU A 247 -4.94 -23.87 8.31
C LEU A 247 -4.95 -24.09 6.78
N PRO A 248 -5.49 -25.22 6.27
CA PRO A 248 -5.41 -25.59 4.86
C PRO A 248 -5.85 -24.51 3.87
N TYR A 249 -6.87 -23.71 4.19
CA TYR A 249 -7.36 -22.65 3.30
C TYR A 249 -6.34 -21.52 3.07
N LEU A 250 -5.34 -21.36 3.95
CA LEU A 250 -4.26 -20.37 3.83
C LEU A 250 -2.96 -20.94 3.28
N ARG A 251 -2.92 -22.23 2.91
CA ARG A 251 -1.70 -22.88 2.42
C ARG A 251 -1.59 -22.73 0.91
N HIS A 252 -0.42 -22.34 0.44
CA HIS A 252 -0.09 -22.28 -0.98
C HIS A 252 1.41 -22.50 -1.18
N ASP A 253 1.77 -23.16 -2.28
CA ASP A 253 3.17 -23.44 -2.64
C ASP A 253 3.72 -22.41 -3.64
N GLN A 254 2.86 -21.53 -4.18
CA GLN A 254 3.23 -20.52 -5.16
C GLN A 254 4.08 -19.42 -4.50
N PRO A 255 5.31 -19.14 -4.97
CA PRO A 255 6.06 -17.98 -4.52
C PRO A 255 5.25 -16.70 -4.79
N TYR A 256 5.03 -15.89 -3.76
CA TYR A 256 4.26 -14.65 -3.84
C TYR A 256 4.70 -13.60 -2.82
N THR A 257 5.96 -13.69 -2.40
CA THR A 257 6.69 -12.65 -1.68
C THR A 257 7.59 -11.93 -2.67
N PHE A 258 7.76 -10.62 -2.54
CA PHE A 258 8.46 -9.81 -3.55
C PHE A 258 9.63 -9.05 -2.94
N ASP A 259 10.79 -9.09 -3.61
CA ASP A 259 11.95 -8.29 -3.24
C ASP A 259 11.79 -6.85 -3.76
N ILE A 260 11.27 -5.99 -2.89
CA ILE A 260 10.99 -4.59 -3.19
C ILE A 260 11.68 -3.74 -2.13
N ASN A 261 12.76 -3.06 -2.52
CA ASN A 261 13.49 -2.15 -1.66
C ASN A 261 12.64 -0.90 -1.40
N LEU A 262 12.40 -0.60 -0.12
CA LEU A 262 11.58 0.51 0.33
C LEU A 262 12.42 1.50 1.14
N SER A 263 12.14 2.79 0.97
CA SER A 263 12.82 3.86 1.70
C SER A 263 11.81 4.92 2.13
N VAL A 264 11.99 5.43 3.34
CA VAL A 264 11.26 6.60 3.86
C VAL A 264 12.25 7.72 4.10
N ALA A 265 12.00 8.87 3.48
CA ALA A 265 12.72 10.09 3.74
C ALA A 265 11.83 11.10 4.47
N LEU A 266 12.42 11.86 5.39
CA LEU A 266 11.77 12.94 6.13
C LEU A 266 12.53 14.24 5.88
N LYS A 267 11.80 15.29 5.52
CA LYS A 267 12.35 16.63 5.33
C LYS A 267 11.57 17.61 6.19
N GLY A 268 12.20 18.11 7.25
CA GLY A 268 11.61 19.15 8.08
C GLY A 268 11.60 20.51 7.39
N GLU A 269 10.71 21.38 7.85
CA GLU A 269 10.68 22.77 7.41
C GLU A 269 12.06 23.43 7.64
N GLY A 270 12.59 24.08 6.60
CA GLY A 270 13.92 24.70 6.62
C GLY A 270 15.11 23.75 6.35
N MET A 271 14.89 22.44 6.23
CA MET A 271 15.94 21.53 5.76
C MET A 271 16.15 21.67 4.25
N SER A 272 17.42 21.71 3.81
CA SER A 272 17.76 21.73 2.38
C SER A 272 17.71 20.34 1.74
N GLN A 273 17.97 19.29 2.51
CA GLN A 273 17.98 17.88 2.08
C GLN A 273 17.08 17.04 2.98
N ALA A 274 16.42 16.04 2.42
CA ALA A 274 15.66 15.05 3.18
C ALA A 274 16.60 14.02 3.81
N ALA A 275 16.32 13.59 5.04
CA ALA A 275 17.03 12.52 5.72
C ALA A 275 16.31 11.18 5.53
N THR A 276 17.02 10.13 5.13
CA THR A 276 16.44 8.77 5.10
C THR A 276 16.34 8.23 6.52
N ILE A 277 15.11 7.98 6.98
CA ILE A 277 14.83 7.49 8.34
C ILE A 277 14.52 6.00 8.39
N CYS A 278 14.19 5.38 7.26
CA CYS A 278 13.94 3.95 7.17
C CYS A 278 14.39 3.40 5.81
N ARG A 279 15.04 2.23 5.81
CA ARG A 279 15.28 1.39 4.65
C ARG A 279 14.80 -0.02 4.97
N SER A 280 13.75 -0.46 4.29
CA SER A 280 13.11 -1.75 4.55
C SER A 280 12.87 -2.50 3.24
N ASN A 281 12.19 -3.64 3.32
CA ASN A 281 11.87 -4.43 2.15
C ASN A 281 10.54 -5.17 2.31
N PHE A 282 9.75 -5.20 1.24
CA PHE A 282 8.46 -5.91 1.25
C PHE A 282 8.59 -7.43 1.46
N LYS A 283 9.77 -8.01 1.22
CA LYS A 283 9.99 -9.46 1.43
C LYS A 283 9.90 -9.91 2.89
N HIS A 284 9.86 -8.98 3.85
CA HIS A 284 9.74 -9.28 5.28
C HIS A 284 8.31 -9.60 5.72
N MET A 285 7.30 -9.40 4.87
CA MET A 285 5.90 -9.68 5.21
C MET A 285 5.68 -11.17 5.50
N TYR A 286 5.10 -11.49 6.66
CA TYR A 286 4.86 -12.87 7.10
C TYR A 286 3.67 -13.52 6.42
N TRP A 287 2.60 -12.75 6.18
CA TRP A 287 1.43 -13.18 5.43
C TRP A 287 1.49 -12.60 4.01
N THR A 288 1.31 -13.45 3.00
CA THR A 288 1.33 -13.03 1.60
C THR A 288 0.02 -12.39 1.18
N MET A 289 0.04 -11.62 0.07
CA MET A 289 -1.19 -11.04 -0.50
C MET A 289 -2.23 -12.11 -0.88
N LEU A 290 -1.79 -13.32 -1.27
CA LEU A 290 -2.71 -14.43 -1.56
C LEU A 290 -3.47 -14.85 -0.31
N GLN A 291 -2.78 -14.93 0.82
CA GLN A 291 -3.39 -15.30 2.11
C GLN A 291 -4.32 -14.19 2.62
N GLN A 292 -3.90 -12.93 2.48
CA GLN A 292 -4.72 -11.77 2.84
C GLN A 292 -6.05 -11.76 2.08
N LEU A 293 -6.01 -11.84 0.74
CA LEU A 293 -7.21 -11.83 -0.08
C LEU A 293 -8.11 -13.06 0.15
N THR A 294 -7.50 -14.23 0.29
CA THR A 294 -8.23 -15.47 0.60
C THR A 294 -8.92 -15.35 1.96
N HIS A 295 -8.21 -14.86 2.98
CA HIS A 295 -8.80 -14.69 4.31
C HIS A 295 -9.94 -13.68 4.29
N HIS A 296 -9.77 -12.56 3.58
CA HIS A 296 -10.77 -11.52 3.50
C HIS A 296 -12.09 -12.02 2.92
N SER A 297 -12.02 -12.90 1.92
CA SER A 297 -13.21 -13.46 1.25
C SER A 297 -13.72 -14.77 1.86
N VAL A 298 -13.04 -15.36 2.86
CA VAL A 298 -13.34 -16.72 3.37
C VAL A 298 -14.76 -16.85 3.93
N ASN A 299 -15.33 -15.75 4.43
CA ASN A 299 -16.68 -15.68 4.98
C ASN A 299 -17.76 -15.34 3.93
N GLY A 300 -17.39 -15.22 2.65
CA GLY A 300 -18.27 -14.79 1.57
C GLY A 300 -18.30 -13.27 1.35
N CYS A 301 -17.44 -12.47 2.00
CA CYS A 301 -17.28 -11.06 1.70
C CYS A 301 -16.90 -10.87 0.22
N ASN A 302 -17.66 -10.03 -0.48
CA ASN A 302 -17.46 -9.73 -1.89
C ASN A 302 -16.45 -8.60 -2.09
N GLN A 303 -15.28 -8.95 -2.62
CA GLN A 303 -14.31 -7.99 -3.13
C GLN A 303 -14.79 -7.45 -4.48
N ARG A 304 -14.35 -6.24 -4.84
CA ARG A 304 -14.76 -5.52 -6.06
C ARG A 304 -13.55 -4.91 -6.78
N PRO A 305 -13.63 -4.71 -8.12
CA PRO A 305 -12.57 -4.03 -8.86
C PRO A 305 -12.29 -2.64 -8.30
N GLY A 306 -11.03 -2.41 -7.89
CA GLY A 306 -10.57 -1.18 -7.28
C GLY A 306 -10.60 -1.14 -5.75
N ASP A 307 -11.08 -2.19 -5.07
CA ASP A 307 -10.84 -2.33 -3.62
C ASP A 307 -9.32 -2.38 -3.35
N LEU A 308 -8.92 -1.79 -2.23
CA LEU A 308 -7.51 -1.61 -1.86
C LEU A 308 -7.21 -2.38 -0.57
N LEU A 309 -6.24 -3.28 -0.62
CA LEU A 309 -5.81 -4.10 0.52
C LEU A 309 -4.35 -3.77 0.85
N ALA A 310 -4.11 -3.19 2.02
CA ALA A 310 -2.79 -2.75 2.47
C ALA A 310 -2.10 -3.80 3.35
N SER A 311 -0.78 -3.76 3.38
CA SER A 311 0.05 -4.79 4.01
C SER A 311 0.00 -4.79 5.54
N GLY A 312 -0.32 -3.65 6.14
CA GLY A 312 0.14 -3.25 7.45
C GLY A 312 1.58 -2.76 7.39
N THR A 313 1.97 -1.97 8.40
CA THR A 313 3.29 -1.35 8.51
C THR A 313 4.43 -2.37 8.31
N ILE A 314 5.33 -2.09 7.37
CA ILE A 314 6.43 -2.96 6.95
C ILE A 314 7.66 -2.66 7.83
N SER A 315 8.03 -3.62 8.67
CA SER A 315 9.24 -3.55 9.50
C SER A 315 10.09 -4.78 9.26
N GLY A 316 11.35 -4.57 8.90
CA GLY A 316 12.36 -5.63 8.83
C GLY A 316 13.01 -5.89 10.19
N PRO A 317 13.92 -6.87 10.28
CA PRO A 317 14.53 -7.30 11.55
C PRO A 317 15.44 -6.24 12.18
N GLU A 318 16.06 -5.38 11.36
CA GLU A 318 16.99 -4.36 11.84
C GLU A 318 16.26 -3.06 12.22
N PRO A 319 16.69 -2.34 13.29
CA PRO A 319 16.04 -1.10 13.71
C PRO A 319 15.92 -0.02 12.62
N GLU A 320 16.88 0.05 11.70
CA GLU A 320 16.86 0.97 10.55
C GLU A 320 15.79 0.64 9.50
N SER A 321 15.15 -0.52 9.63
CA SER A 321 14.12 -1.03 8.73
C SER A 321 12.71 -1.01 9.33
N PHE A 322 12.55 -0.37 10.50
CA PHE A 322 11.25 -0.21 11.14
C PHE A 322 10.36 0.81 10.40
N GLY A 323 9.12 0.43 10.15
CA GLY A 323 8.21 1.14 9.24
C GLY A 323 7.45 2.32 9.84
N SER A 324 7.66 2.66 11.11
CA SER A 324 6.98 3.79 11.76
C SER A 324 7.92 4.58 12.66
N MET A 325 7.61 5.86 12.89
CA MET A 325 8.37 6.66 13.87
C MET A 325 8.09 6.21 15.30
N LEU A 326 6.92 5.60 15.57
CA LEU A 326 6.65 4.89 16.83
C LEU A 326 7.75 3.86 17.13
N GLU A 327 8.11 3.06 16.14
CA GLU A 327 9.16 2.04 16.26
C GLU A 327 10.56 2.65 16.26
N LEU A 328 10.88 3.51 15.29
CA LEU A 328 12.21 4.14 15.17
C LEU A 328 12.59 4.94 16.42
N SER A 329 11.63 5.69 17.00
CA SER A 329 11.83 6.44 18.25
C SER A 329 11.58 5.61 19.51
N TRP A 330 11.19 4.35 19.37
CA TRP A 330 10.80 3.46 20.46
C TRP A 330 9.86 4.14 21.47
N ARG A 331 8.66 4.50 21.00
CA ARG A 331 7.64 5.26 21.76
C ARG A 331 8.18 6.60 22.29
N GLY A 332 9.04 7.26 21.51
CA GLY A 332 9.64 8.55 21.86
C GLY A 332 10.72 8.48 22.95
N THR A 333 11.24 7.30 23.29
CA THR A 333 12.37 7.15 24.22
C THR A 333 13.72 7.36 23.53
N LYS A 334 13.78 7.20 22.21
CA LYS A 334 14.96 7.42 21.36
C LYS A 334 14.72 8.59 20.40
N ALA A 335 15.81 9.26 20.01
CA ALA A 335 15.77 10.30 18.99
C ALA A 335 16.05 9.67 17.61
N ILE A 336 15.32 10.14 16.60
CA ILE A 336 15.58 9.88 15.18
C ILE A 336 16.42 11.04 14.67
N GLU A 337 17.66 10.76 14.28
CA GLU A 337 18.59 11.76 13.75
C GLU A 337 18.23 12.12 12.31
N LEU A 338 18.07 13.41 12.02
CA LEU A 338 17.84 13.94 10.66
C LEU A 338 19.08 14.63 10.08
N GLY A 339 20.18 14.70 10.84
CA GLY A 339 21.40 15.41 10.47
C GLY A 339 21.41 16.87 10.94
N ASN A 340 22.62 17.46 10.98
CA ASN A 340 22.86 18.85 11.42
C ASN A 340 22.25 19.20 12.80
N GLY A 341 22.24 18.24 13.73
CA GLY A 341 21.68 18.41 15.08
C GLY A 341 20.15 18.43 15.16
N GLN A 342 19.45 18.18 14.05
CA GLN A 342 17.99 18.07 14.05
C GLN A 342 17.56 16.64 14.37
N THR A 343 16.57 16.51 15.25
CA THR A 343 16.02 15.21 15.65
C THR A 343 14.49 15.19 15.59
N ARG A 344 13.92 13.99 15.59
CA ARG A 344 12.49 13.75 15.74
C ARG A 344 12.21 12.61 16.71
N LYS A 345 10.96 12.56 17.16
CA LYS A 345 10.34 11.40 17.79
C LYS A 345 9.08 11.02 17.02
N PHE A 346 8.27 12.04 16.75
CA PHE A 346 7.08 12.03 15.92
C PHE A 346 7.13 13.24 14.97
N LEU A 347 6.21 13.30 14.01
CA LEU A 347 6.15 14.36 13.00
C LEU A 347 5.84 15.72 13.64
N LEU A 348 6.54 16.74 13.16
CA LEU A 348 6.24 18.15 13.41
C LEU A 348 5.44 18.74 12.25
N ASP A 349 4.80 19.88 12.49
CA ASP A 349 4.14 20.62 11.41
C ASP A 349 5.21 21.11 10.42
N GLY A 350 4.91 21.03 9.12
CA GLY A 350 5.85 21.38 8.05
C GLY A 350 6.80 20.25 7.63
N ASP A 351 6.80 19.10 8.33
CA ASP A 351 7.55 17.92 7.89
C ASP A 351 6.92 17.31 6.61
N GLU A 352 7.75 17.05 5.61
CA GLU A 352 7.41 16.29 4.40
C GLU A 352 7.93 14.85 4.52
N VAL A 353 7.07 13.86 4.28
CA VAL A 353 7.45 12.44 4.24
C VAL A 353 7.33 11.93 2.82
N ILE A 354 8.38 11.25 2.35
CA ILE A 354 8.45 10.69 1.00
C ILE A 354 8.78 9.20 1.12
N ILE A 355 7.86 8.37 0.64
CA ILE A 355 8.07 6.92 0.49
C ILE A 355 8.44 6.64 -0.96
N THR A 356 9.54 5.92 -1.16
CA THR A 356 9.95 5.42 -2.47
C THR A 356 10.17 3.91 -2.41
N GLY A 357 10.00 3.25 -3.56
CA GLY A 357 10.18 1.82 -3.70
C GLY A 357 10.66 1.44 -5.08
N HIS A 358 11.53 0.44 -5.17
CA HIS A 358 11.98 -0.12 -6.44
C HIS A 358 12.38 -1.59 -6.29
N CYS A 359 12.31 -2.33 -7.39
CA CYS A 359 12.86 -3.68 -7.48
C CYS A 359 14.24 -3.61 -8.15
N GLN A 360 15.15 -4.50 -7.78
CA GLN A 360 16.51 -4.56 -8.34
C GLN A 360 16.87 -5.96 -8.81
#